data_AF-A0A964IEQ0-F1
#
_entry.id   AF-A0A964IEQ0-F1
#
_cell.length_a   1.000
_cell.length_b   1.000
_cell.length_c   1.000
_cell.angle_alpha   90.00
_cell.angle_beta   90.00
_cell.angle_gamma   90.00
#
_symmetry.space_group_name_H-M   'P 1'
#
loop_
_entity.id
_entity.type
_entity.pdbx_description
1 polymer ?
#
loop_
_entity_poly.entity_id
_entity_poly.type
_entity_poly.pdbx_seq_one_letter_code
_entity_poly.pdbx_strand_id
1 'polypeptide(L)'
;MLRWCALCTSLLAAACAAGPAVQMPGAIEAGNSADVMTDAFAWSPARAIDWSDFRGRPNMASTAAAMTAYSITSEARCDEGRFRFRVESYFLPARSWVKSAHLLERASDRTLQHERTHFDLSEVQARRARLGLAALESPCELPNEVRDRLVAPYLAGDAEVQARYDRETIHGTHGFRQAEWDARVRAWLLELPR
;
A
#
# COMPACT_ATOMS: atom_id res chain seq x y z
N MET A 1 -25.84 1.74 21.25
CA MET A 1 -25.34 1.06 20.04
C MET A 1 -24.22 1.92 19.45
N LEU A 2 -22.97 1.51 19.64
CA LEU A 2 -21.81 2.29 19.18
C LEU A 2 -21.76 2.23 17.65
N ARG A 3 -21.97 3.38 17.01
CA ARG A 3 -21.75 3.55 15.58
C ARG A 3 -20.31 4.00 15.35
N TRP A 4 -19.61 3.27 14.50
CA TRP A 4 -18.27 3.59 14.01
C TRP A 4 -18.32 4.91 13.22
N CYS A 5 -17.43 5.85 13.52
CA CYS A 5 -17.19 7.02 12.66
C CYS A 5 -16.28 6.63 11.49
N ALA A 6 -16.45 7.35 10.37
CA ALA A 6 -16.04 6.98 9.02
C ALA A 6 -14.59 6.47 8.87
N LEU A 7 -14.45 5.30 8.26
CA LEU A 7 -13.19 4.80 7.71
C LEU A 7 -12.67 5.79 6.65
N CYS A 8 -11.54 6.45 6.91
CA CYS A 8 -10.75 7.06 5.85
C CYS A 8 -10.03 5.93 5.10
N THR A 9 -10.65 5.46 4.02
CA THR A 9 -10.06 4.45 3.13
C THR A 9 -9.29 5.19 2.04
N SER A 10 -7.96 5.22 2.11
CA SER A 10 -7.15 5.69 0.99
C SER A 10 -6.83 4.51 0.07
N LEU A 11 -7.41 4.53 -1.11
CA LEU A 11 -7.06 3.63 -2.22
C LEU A 11 -5.78 4.11 -2.86
N LEU A 12 -4.72 3.31 -2.77
CA LEU A 12 -3.44 3.60 -3.41
C LEU A 12 -3.11 2.44 -4.37
N ALA A 13 -2.93 2.76 -5.64
CA ALA A 13 -2.49 1.80 -6.65
C ALA A 13 -1.05 2.15 -7.05
N ALA A 14 -0.11 1.24 -6.80
CA ALA A 14 1.22 1.33 -7.39
C ALA A 14 1.15 0.63 -8.76
N ALA A 15 1.12 1.43 -9.83
CA ALA A 15 1.21 0.93 -11.20
C ALA A 15 2.65 1.10 -11.69
N CYS A 16 3.31 -0.01 -12.00
CA CYS A 16 4.53 0.01 -12.80
C CYS A 16 4.23 0.73 -14.13
N ALA A 17 4.87 1.85 -14.43
CA ALA A 17 4.77 2.47 -15.75
C ALA A 17 6.13 3.05 -16.16
N ALA A 18 6.76 2.42 -17.15
CA ALA A 18 7.88 3.01 -17.86
C ALA A 18 7.35 4.05 -18.86
N GLY A 19 7.60 5.34 -18.60
CA GLY A 19 7.28 6.44 -19.52
C GLY A 19 7.10 7.79 -18.82
N PRO A 20 7.25 8.92 -19.52
CA PRO A 20 7.15 10.25 -18.91
C PRO A 20 5.73 10.44 -18.36
N ALA A 21 5.61 11.25 -17.30
CA ALA A 21 4.38 11.50 -16.55
C ALA A 21 3.16 11.74 -17.47
N VAL A 22 2.42 10.66 -17.74
CA VAL A 22 1.06 10.75 -18.27
C VAL A 22 0.18 10.89 -17.05
N GLN A 23 -0.55 12.01 -16.99
CA GLN A 23 -1.60 12.26 -16.01
C GLN A 23 -2.45 11.01 -15.84
N MET A 24 -2.49 10.51 -14.60
CA MET A 24 -3.48 9.55 -14.15
C MET A 24 -4.86 10.13 -14.45
N PRO A 25 -5.68 9.54 -15.32
CA PRO A 25 -7.07 9.94 -15.42
C PRO A 25 -7.77 9.47 -14.16
N GLY A 26 -8.17 10.45 -13.36
CA GLY A 26 -9.30 10.33 -12.44
C GLY A 26 -8.99 9.64 -11.13
N ALA A 27 -9.21 10.38 -10.05
CA ALA A 27 -9.67 9.81 -8.80
C ALA A 27 -10.67 8.69 -9.08
N ILE A 28 -10.49 7.56 -8.40
CA ILE A 28 -11.49 6.48 -8.39
C ILE A 28 -12.80 7.15 -7.98
N GLU A 29 -13.76 7.21 -8.91
CA GLU A 29 -15.11 7.66 -8.58
C GLU A 29 -15.59 6.87 -7.37
N ALA A 30 -16.33 7.53 -6.49
CA ALA A 30 -16.87 6.97 -5.26
C ALA A 30 -17.87 5.82 -5.54
N GLY A 31 -17.35 4.68 -5.98
CA GLY A 31 -18.01 3.39 -5.87
C GLY A 31 -18.06 3.00 -4.39
N ASN A 32 -19.18 2.42 -3.99
CA ASN A 32 -19.47 2.06 -2.59
C ASN A 32 -18.23 1.37 -1.96
N SER A 33 -17.67 1.93 -0.89
CA SER A 33 -16.37 1.52 -0.31
C SER A 33 -16.29 0.02 0.05
N ALA A 34 -17.45 -0.64 0.19
CA ALA A 34 -17.58 -2.08 0.39
C ALA A 34 -17.08 -2.92 -0.80
N ASP A 35 -17.27 -2.47 -2.05
CA ASP A 35 -16.89 -3.23 -3.25
C ASP A 35 -15.37 -3.22 -3.48
N VAL A 36 -14.72 -2.14 -3.04
CA VAL A 36 -13.27 -1.95 -3.18
C VAL A 36 -12.46 -2.89 -2.29
N MET A 37 -12.93 -3.11 -1.06
CA MET A 37 -12.26 -3.94 -0.05
C MET A 37 -12.69 -5.41 -0.09
N THR A 38 -13.47 -5.82 -1.11
CA THR A 38 -13.91 -7.19 -1.28
C THR A 38 -12.71 -8.15 -1.32
N ASP A 39 -12.71 -9.13 -0.43
CA ASP A 39 -11.62 -10.09 -0.20
C ASP A 39 -10.26 -9.49 0.15
N ALA A 40 -10.21 -8.20 0.53
CA ALA A 40 -8.98 -7.58 0.98
C ALA A 40 -8.46 -8.27 2.24
N PHE A 41 -7.14 -8.38 2.36
CA PHE A 41 -6.52 -8.96 3.53
C PHE A 41 -5.35 -8.13 4.00
N ALA A 42 -5.20 -8.03 5.32
CA ALA A 42 -4.15 -7.25 5.93
C ALA A 42 -2.78 -7.87 5.66
N TRP A 43 -1.76 -7.03 5.58
CA TRP A 43 -0.37 -7.45 5.53
C TRP A 43 -0.04 -8.34 6.74
N SER A 44 0.71 -9.42 6.51
CA SER A 44 1.14 -10.33 7.58
C SER A 44 2.51 -10.91 7.26
N PRO A 45 3.43 -10.99 8.25
CA PRO A 45 4.72 -11.63 8.03
C PRO A 45 4.59 -13.14 7.78
N ALA A 46 3.44 -13.73 8.11
CA ALA A 46 3.17 -15.16 7.94
C ALA A 46 2.60 -15.52 6.56
N ARG A 47 2.27 -14.52 5.72
CA ARG A 47 1.68 -14.75 4.40
C ARG A 47 2.19 -13.72 3.41
N ALA A 48 3.10 -14.14 2.54
CA ALA A 48 3.43 -13.39 1.33
C ALA A 48 2.29 -13.52 0.30
N ILE A 49 2.08 -12.48 -0.50
CA ILE A 49 1.17 -12.55 -1.66
C ILE A 49 1.77 -13.44 -2.74
N ASP A 50 0.93 -14.10 -3.53
CA ASP A 50 1.35 -14.94 -4.66
C ASP A 50 0.47 -14.67 -5.89
N TRP A 51 0.83 -15.19 -7.06
CA TRP A 51 0.07 -14.94 -8.29
C TRP A 51 -1.41 -15.32 -8.20
N SER A 52 -1.77 -16.30 -7.36
CA SER A 52 -3.18 -16.65 -7.11
C SER A 52 -3.98 -15.53 -6.47
N ASP A 53 -3.33 -14.56 -5.83
CA ASP A 53 -3.98 -13.40 -5.21
C ASP A 53 -4.31 -12.30 -6.24
N PHE A 54 -3.71 -12.31 -7.44
CA PHE A 54 -3.89 -11.29 -8.49
C PHE A 54 -5.11 -11.61 -9.36
N ARG A 55 -6.30 -11.38 -8.80
CA ARG A 55 -7.59 -11.78 -9.39
C ARG A 55 -8.26 -10.68 -10.23
N GLY A 56 -7.68 -9.50 -10.29
CA GLY A 56 -8.14 -8.38 -11.09
C GLY A 56 -7.94 -8.60 -12.59
N ARG A 57 -8.76 -7.92 -13.39
CA ARG A 57 -8.65 -7.95 -14.86
C ARG A 57 -7.41 -7.17 -15.31
N PRO A 58 -6.47 -7.77 -16.07
CA PRO A 58 -5.28 -7.07 -16.54
C PRO A 58 -5.60 -5.87 -17.43
N ASN A 59 -4.88 -4.77 -17.21
CA ASN A 59 -4.90 -3.64 -18.13
C ASN A 59 -3.99 -3.95 -19.33
N MET A 60 -4.60 -4.40 -20.43
CA MET A 60 -3.86 -4.77 -21.65
C MET A 60 -3.19 -3.58 -22.35
N ALA A 61 -3.63 -2.34 -22.07
CA ALA A 61 -3.01 -1.13 -22.61
C ALA A 61 -1.80 -0.66 -21.79
N SER A 62 -1.66 -1.12 -20.54
CA SER A 62 -0.48 -0.80 -19.71
C SER A 62 0.77 -1.48 -20.27
N THR A 63 1.94 -0.85 -20.14
CA THR A 63 3.23 -1.47 -20.43
C THR A 63 3.67 -2.45 -19.33
N ALA A 64 3.10 -2.37 -18.13
CA ALA A 64 3.42 -3.29 -17.06
C ALA A 64 2.93 -4.72 -17.30
N ALA A 65 3.70 -5.67 -16.75
CA ALA A 65 3.35 -7.08 -16.71
C ALA A 65 2.31 -7.40 -15.62
N ALA A 66 2.40 -6.72 -14.48
CA ALA A 66 1.54 -6.87 -13.32
C ALA A 66 1.32 -5.53 -12.60
N MET A 67 0.39 -5.52 -11.66
CA MET A 67 0.13 -4.38 -10.79
C MET A 67 -0.41 -4.87 -9.45
N THR A 68 0.17 -4.34 -8.38
CA THR A 68 -0.29 -4.51 -7.00
C THR A 68 -1.13 -3.32 -6.56
N ALA A 69 -2.38 -3.59 -6.20
CA ALA A 69 -3.27 -2.62 -5.57
C ALA A 69 -3.34 -2.91 -4.06
N TYR A 70 -3.22 -1.85 -3.25
CA TYR A 70 -3.30 -1.94 -1.80
C TYR A 70 -4.08 -0.75 -1.22
N SER A 71 -4.35 -0.78 0.07
CA SER A 71 -4.92 0.34 0.79
C SER A 71 -4.26 0.46 2.15
N ILE A 72 -3.89 1.70 2.52
CA ILE A 72 -3.52 2.03 3.89
C ILE A 72 -4.75 2.67 4.52
N THR A 73 -5.33 1.99 5.51
CA THR A 73 -6.48 2.48 6.26
C THR A 73 -6.00 3.08 7.57
N SER A 74 -6.70 4.11 8.05
CA SER A 74 -6.40 4.74 9.33
C SER A 74 -7.68 5.10 10.06
N GLU A 75 -7.71 4.79 11.36
CA GLU A 75 -8.73 5.22 12.30
C GLU A 75 -8.05 5.79 13.54
N ALA A 76 -8.53 6.93 14.01
CA ALA A 76 -8.05 7.56 15.24
C ALA A 76 -9.24 8.09 16.03
N ARG A 77 -9.25 7.84 17.35
CA ARG A 77 -10.30 8.31 18.24
C ARG A 77 -9.77 8.58 19.64
N CYS A 78 -10.51 9.38 20.39
CA CYS A 78 -10.31 9.53 21.82
C CYS A 78 -11.42 8.86 22.59
N ASP A 79 -11.03 8.00 23.52
CA ASP A 79 -11.92 7.19 24.35
C ASP A 79 -11.59 7.46 25.81
N GLU A 80 -12.47 8.20 26.50
CA GLU A 80 -12.25 8.64 27.89
C GLU A 80 -10.91 9.35 28.09
N GLY A 81 -10.54 10.24 27.15
CA GLY A 81 -9.27 10.96 27.18
C GLY A 81 -8.05 10.14 26.75
N ARG A 82 -8.20 8.85 26.43
CA ARG A 82 -7.12 8.02 25.88
C ARG A 82 -7.18 8.02 24.36
N PHE A 83 -6.07 8.38 23.74
CA PHE A 83 -5.92 8.30 22.30
C PHE A 83 -5.75 6.85 21.86
N ARG A 84 -6.58 6.42 20.91
CA ARG A 84 -6.54 5.11 20.29
C ARG A 84 -6.49 5.30 18.79
N PHE A 85 -5.62 4.54 18.13
CA PHE A 85 -5.52 4.55 16.69
C PHE A 85 -5.29 3.14 16.14
N ARG A 86 -5.58 2.99 14.86
CA ARG A 86 -5.28 1.80 14.06
C ARG A 86 -4.86 2.29 12.68
N VAL A 87 -3.76 1.75 12.17
CA VAL A 87 -3.33 1.97 10.79
C VAL A 87 -3.01 0.60 10.21
N GLU A 88 -3.58 0.22 9.09
CA GLU A 88 -3.43 -1.13 8.52
C GLU A 88 -3.22 -1.06 7.02
N SER A 89 -2.25 -1.83 6.51
CA SER A 89 -2.09 -2.04 5.07
C SER A 89 -2.83 -3.30 4.63
N TYR A 90 -3.61 -3.19 3.54
CA TYR A 90 -4.41 -4.25 2.95
C TYR A 90 -4.03 -4.46 1.49
N PHE A 91 -3.87 -5.71 1.08
CA PHE A 91 -3.79 -6.08 -0.33
C PHE A 91 -5.19 -6.17 -0.93
N LEU A 92 -5.36 -5.77 -2.20
CA LEU A 92 -6.64 -5.74 -2.90
C LEU A 92 -6.65 -6.73 -4.08
N PRO A 93 -7.07 -7.99 -3.89
CA PRO A 93 -7.01 -9.03 -4.93
C PRO A 93 -7.76 -8.70 -6.22
N ALA A 94 -8.98 -8.18 -6.12
CA ALA A 94 -9.83 -7.85 -7.27
C ALA A 94 -9.31 -6.65 -8.09
N ARG A 95 -8.36 -5.89 -7.52
CA ARG A 95 -7.75 -4.71 -8.15
C ARG A 95 -6.30 -4.95 -8.56
N SER A 96 -5.69 -6.05 -8.10
CA SER A 96 -4.34 -6.47 -8.46
C SER A 96 -4.39 -7.46 -9.60
N TRP A 97 -3.56 -7.31 -10.62
CA TRP A 97 -3.63 -8.11 -11.84
C TRP A 97 -2.25 -8.47 -12.39
N VAL A 98 -2.20 -9.55 -13.17
CA VAL A 98 -1.02 -9.99 -13.92
C VAL A 98 -1.44 -10.45 -15.31
N LYS A 99 -0.71 -10.06 -16.35
CA LYS A 99 -0.97 -10.54 -17.71
C LYS A 99 -0.65 -12.02 -17.81
N SER A 100 -1.58 -12.82 -18.32
CA SER A 100 -1.43 -14.29 -18.35
C SER A 100 -0.19 -14.75 -19.13
N ALA A 101 0.21 -14.02 -20.18
CA ALA A 101 1.45 -14.31 -20.91
C ALA A 101 2.70 -14.23 -20.02
N HIS A 102 2.71 -13.32 -19.04
CA HIS A 102 3.82 -13.09 -18.12
C HIS A 102 4.02 -14.25 -17.13
N LEU A 103 2.95 -14.99 -16.82
CA LEU A 103 3.01 -16.13 -15.90
C LEU A 103 3.91 -17.26 -16.41
N LEU A 104 4.16 -17.31 -17.72
CA LEU A 104 5.00 -18.32 -18.36
C LEU A 104 6.43 -17.83 -18.64
N GLU A 105 6.72 -16.55 -18.36
CA GLU A 105 8.04 -15.97 -18.60
C GLU A 105 9.03 -16.36 -17.50
N ARG A 106 10.30 -16.54 -17.86
CA ARG A 106 11.38 -16.75 -16.87
C ARG A 106 11.51 -15.61 -15.86
N ALA A 107 11.03 -14.41 -16.22
CA ALA A 107 11.04 -13.24 -15.36
C ALA A 107 9.89 -13.23 -14.34
N SER A 108 8.94 -14.18 -14.41
CA SER A 108 7.73 -14.19 -13.57
C SER A 108 8.04 -14.13 -12.08
N ASP A 109 8.98 -14.93 -11.59
CA ASP A 109 9.36 -14.95 -10.17
C ASP A 109 9.95 -13.61 -9.70
N ARG A 110 10.76 -12.96 -10.54
CA ARG A 110 11.33 -11.64 -10.23
C ARG A 110 10.26 -10.58 -10.20
N THR A 111 9.31 -10.61 -11.13
CA THR A 111 8.16 -9.70 -11.14
C THR A 111 7.29 -9.92 -9.92
N LEU A 112 7.05 -11.17 -9.52
CA LEU A 112 6.28 -11.44 -8.31
C LEU A 112 6.97 -10.88 -7.06
N GLN A 113 8.29 -11.03 -6.96
CA GLN A 113 9.04 -10.39 -5.88
C GLN A 113 8.94 -8.86 -5.95
N HIS A 114 8.88 -8.27 -7.14
CA HIS A 114 8.74 -6.82 -7.31
C HIS A 114 7.40 -6.34 -6.73
N GLU A 115 6.33 -7.06 -7.08
CA GLU A 115 4.99 -6.82 -6.58
C GLU A 115 4.86 -7.06 -5.06
N ARG A 116 5.51 -8.09 -4.52
CA ARG A 116 5.60 -8.32 -3.06
C ARG A 116 6.24 -7.13 -2.35
N THR A 117 7.33 -6.60 -2.90
CA THR A 117 8.06 -5.47 -2.30
C THR A 117 7.23 -4.19 -2.33
N HIS A 118 6.40 -3.95 -3.36
CA HIS A 118 5.41 -2.88 -3.33
C HIS A 118 4.44 -3.01 -2.14
N PHE A 119 3.93 -4.22 -1.88
CA PHE A 119 3.05 -4.44 -0.74
C PHE A 119 3.77 -4.30 0.61
N ASP A 120 5.01 -4.80 0.72
CA ASP A 120 5.82 -4.63 1.93
C ASP A 120 6.13 -3.15 2.23
N LEU A 121 6.38 -2.33 1.19
CA LEU A 121 6.57 -0.89 1.33
C LEU A 121 5.34 -0.19 1.91
N SER A 122 4.14 -0.63 1.53
CA SER A 122 2.91 -0.07 2.10
C SER A 122 2.79 -0.34 3.61
N GLU A 123 3.22 -1.51 4.09
CA GLU A 123 3.27 -1.79 5.53
C GLU A 123 4.38 -0.99 6.23
N VAL A 124 5.53 -0.77 5.60
CA VAL A 124 6.57 0.13 6.14
C VAL A 124 5.98 1.51 6.42
N GLN A 125 5.16 2.03 5.50
CA GLN A 125 4.50 3.32 5.67
C GLN A 125 3.41 3.30 6.74
N ALA A 126 2.63 2.22 6.81
CA ALA A 126 1.66 2.03 7.90
C ALA A 126 2.35 2.03 9.27
N ARG A 127 3.49 1.35 9.42
CA ARG A 127 4.25 1.33 10.68
C ARG A 127 4.89 2.67 11.03
N ARG A 128 5.39 3.41 10.04
CA ARG A 128 5.86 4.80 10.25
C ARG A 128 4.73 5.68 10.77
N ALA A 129 3.53 5.53 10.21
CA ALA A 129 2.35 6.24 10.71
C ALA A 129 1.99 5.84 12.15
N ARG A 130 2.00 4.54 12.49
CA ARG A 130 1.78 4.06 13.87
C ARG A 130 2.79 4.68 14.84
N LEU A 131 4.08 4.69 14.49
CA LEU A 131 5.15 5.29 15.29
C LEU A 131 4.91 6.79 15.51
N GLY A 132 4.55 7.52 14.47
CA GLY A 132 4.23 8.95 14.55
C GLY A 132 3.03 9.26 15.43
N LEU A 133 1.94 8.51 15.26
CA LEU A 133 0.73 8.65 16.07
C LEU A 133 0.98 8.33 17.54
N ALA A 134 1.81 7.33 17.82
CA ALA A 134 2.20 6.96 19.19
C ALA A 134 3.02 8.05 19.90
N ALA A 135 3.72 8.90 19.14
CA ALA A 135 4.59 9.95 19.67
C ALA A 135 3.88 11.30 19.90
N LEU A 136 2.58 11.39 19.62
CA LEU A 136 1.84 12.65 19.76
C LEU A 136 1.61 13.03 21.23
N GLU A 137 1.84 14.30 21.53
CA GLU A 137 1.49 14.92 22.81
C GLU A 137 0.06 15.46 22.74
N SER A 138 -0.76 15.13 23.75
CA SER A 138 -2.15 15.57 23.86
C SER A 138 -3.01 15.46 22.58
N PRO A 139 -2.98 14.36 21.80
CA PRO A 139 -3.76 14.24 20.55
C PRO A 139 -5.28 14.33 20.76
N CYS A 140 -5.75 14.16 22.00
CA CYS A 140 -7.16 14.34 22.34
C CYS A 140 -7.63 15.78 22.40
N GLU A 141 -6.71 16.74 22.52
CA GLU A 141 -7.00 18.18 22.47
C GLU A 141 -7.15 18.69 21.04
N LEU A 142 -6.66 17.93 20.06
CA LEU A 142 -6.80 18.28 18.64
C LEU A 142 -8.26 18.11 18.17
N PRO A 143 -8.75 19.01 17.28
CA PRO A 143 -10.02 18.81 16.57
C PRO A 143 -10.05 17.49 15.81
N ASN A 144 -11.23 16.90 15.64
CA ASN A 144 -11.41 15.63 14.92
C ASN A 144 -10.82 15.70 13.50
N GLU A 145 -11.06 16.79 12.80
CA GLU A 145 -10.64 17.00 11.41
C GLU A 145 -9.12 17.06 11.29
N VAL A 146 -8.42 17.51 12.34
CA VAL A 146 -6.96 17.50 12.42
C VAL A 146 -6.49 16.08 12.69
N ARG A 147 -7.13 15.36 13.62
CA ARG A 147 -6.79 13.95 13.92
C ARG A 147 -6.89 13.05 12.70
N ASP A 148 -7.95 13.22 11.91
CA ASP A 148 -8.19 12.42 10.70
C ASP A 148 -7.08 12.62 9.63
N ARG A 149 -6.34 13.73 9.70
CA ARG A 149 -5.27 14.07 8.76
C ARG A 149 -3.86 13.77 9.29
N LEU A 150 -3.71 13.30 10.52
CA LEU A 150 -2.41 13.01 11.13
C LEU A 150 -1.59 11.97 10.33
N VAL A 151 -2.26 11.11 9.56
CA VAL A 151 -1.60 10.10 8.72
C VAL A 151 -1.20 10.62 7.33
N ALA A 152 -1.69 11.79 6.91
CA ALA A 152 -1.49 12.29 5.55
C ALA A 152 0.00 12.40 5.11
N PRO A 153 0.95 12.83 5.97
CA PRO A 153 2.37 12.84 5.60
C PRO A 153 2.93 11.45 5.27
N TYR A 154 2.44 10.40 5.93
CA TYR A 154 2.89 9.03 5.69
C TYR A 154 2.31 8.46 4.39
N LEU A 155 1.08 8.86 4.03
CA LEU A 155 0.47 8.54 2.74
C LEU A 155 1.19 9.25 1.59
N ALA A 156 1.60 10.51 1.78
CA ALA A 156 2.44 11.22 0.81
C ALA A 156 3.81 10.54 0.65
N GLY A 157 4.42 10.12 1.77
CA GLY A 157 5.68 9.37 1.75
C GLY A 157 5.58 7.98 1.10
N ASP A 158 4.39 7.37 1.11
CA ASP A 158 4.13 6.12 0.39
C ASP A 158 4.26 6.31 -1.12
N ALA A 159 3.56 7.31 -1.68
CA ALA A 159 3.68 7.62 -3.11
C ALA A 159 5.14 7.90 -3.53
N GLU A 160 5.90 8.61 -2.70
CA GLU A 160 7.31 8.89 -2.96
C GLU A 160 8.19 7.63 -2.94
N VAL A 161 8.04 6.78 -1.91
CA VAL A 161 8.89 5.59 -1.77
C VAL A 161 8.59 4.55 -2.86
N GLN A 162 7.32 4.41 -3.26
CA GLN A 162 6.91 3.52 -4.34
C GLN A 162 7.48 3.98 -5.68
N ALA A 163 7.34 5.26 -6.02
CA ALA A 163 7.90 5.83 -7.24
C ALA A 163 9.44 5.76 -7.26
N ARG A 164 10.08 5.89 -6.10
CA ARG A 164 11.53 5.70 -5.96
C ARG A 164 11.94 4.25 -6.21
N TYR A 165 11.23 3.30 -5.61
CA TYR A 165 11.47 1.87 -5.79
C TYR A 165 11.36 1.47 -7.27
N ASP A 166 10.28 1.88 -7.95
CA ASP A 166 10.09 1.64 -9.37
C ASP A 166 11.21 2.21 -10.22
N ARG A 167 11.57 3.47 -10.01
CA ARG A 167 12.63 4.14 -10.77
C ARG A 167 13.98 3.46 -10.58
N GLU A 168 14.35 3.13 -9.34
CA GLU A 168 15.66 2.57 -9.01
C GLU A 168 15.80 1.11 -9.45
N THR A 169 14.69 0.35 -9.52
CA THR A 169 14.69 -1.03 -10.01
C THR A 169 14.37 -1.14 -11.50
N ILE A 170 14.12 -0.01 -12.18
CA ILE A 170 13.64 0.00 -13.58
C ILE A 170 12.39 -0.89 -13.68
N HIS A 171 11.40 -0.63 -12.84
CA HIS A 171 10.15 -1.39 -12.71
C HIS A 171 10.40 -2.91 -12.56
N GLY A 172 11.31 -3.28 -11.66
CA GLY A 172 11.63 -4.68 -11.36
C GLY A 172 12.49 -5.40 -12.40
N THR A 173 13.04 -4.69 -13.40
CA THR A 173 13.92 -5.32 -14.41
C THR A 173 15.40 -5.34 -13.99
N HIS A 174 15.81 -4.45 -13.08
CA HIS A 174 17.17 -4.37 -12.55
C HIS A 174 17.34 -5.20 -11.27
N GLY A 175 17.62 -6.50 -11.43
CA GLY A 175 17.65 -7.47 -10.31
C GLY A 175 18.56 -7.11 -9.13
N PHE A 176 19.75 -6.55 -9.37
CA PHE A 176 20.64 -6.14 -8.27
C PHE A 176 20.03 -5.03 -7.40
N ARG A 177 19.46 -3.99 -8.01
CA ARG A 177 18.78 -2.90 -7.30
C ARG A 177 17.56 -3.40 -6.56
N GLN A 178 16.82 -4.34 -7.14
CA GLN A 178 15.68 -4.96 -6.47
C GLN A 178 16.11 -5.71 -5.21
N ALA A 179 17.19 -6.49 -5.27
CA ALA A 179 17.73 -7.17 -4.09
C ALA A 179 18.20 -6.20 -2.98
N GLU A 180 18.80 -5.06 -3.35
CA GLU A 180 19.15 -4.00 -2.39
C GLU A 180 17.90 -3.44 -1.70
N TRP A 181 16.83 -3.22 -2.45
CA TRP A 181 15.55 -2.77 -1.93
C TRP A 181 14.87 -3.81 -1.05
N ASP A 182 14.84 -5.08 -1.46
CA ASP A 182 14.27 -6.16 -0.67
C ASP A 182 14.97 -6.27 0.69
N ALA A 183 16.31 -6.16 0.73
CA ALA A 183 17.06 -6.16 1.97
C ALA A 183 16.72 -4.95 2.85
N ARG A 184 16.62 -3.76 2.24
CA ARG A 184 16.27 -2.51 2.93
C ARG A 184 14.86 -2.55 3.52
N VAL A 185 13.88 -3.02 2.76
CA VAL A 185 12.48 -3.13 3.19
C VAL A 185 12.35 -4.14 4.31
N ARG A 186 13.04 -5.29 4.22
CA ARG A 186 13.12 -6.25 5.34
C ARG A 186 13.70 -5.62 6.60
N ALA A 187 14.76 -4.82 6.50
CA ALA A 187 15.33 -4.12 7.65
C ALA A 187 14.31 -3.15 8.28
N TRP A 188 13.63 -2.33 7.48
CA TRP A 188 12.58 -1.43 7.98
C TRP A 188 11.43 -2.17 8.66
N LEU A 189 10.99 -3.32 8.11
CA LEU A 189 9.98 -4.17 8.72
C LEU A 189 10.45 -4.90 9.99
N LEU A 190 11.74 -4.95 10.28
CA LEU A 190 12.27 -5.46 11.55
C LEU A 190 12.39 -4.34 12.59
N GLU A 191 12.81 -3.15 12.16
CA GLU A 191 13.04 -1.99 13.03
C GLU A 191 11.75 -1.31 13.49
N LEU A 192 10.74 -1.23 12.62
CA LEU A 192 9.52 -0.49 12.91
C LEU A 192 8.51 -1.36 13.69
N PRO A 193 7.89 -0.81 14.75
CA PRO A 193 6.91 -1.53 15.56
C PRO A 193 5.69 -1.92 14.73
N ARG A 194 5.09 -3.06 15.08
CA ARG A 194 3.82 -3.51 14.50
C ARG A 194 2.65 -2.76 15.11
#